data_AF-A0AAP4R5H2-F1
#
_entry.id   AF-A0AAP4R5H2-F1
#
_cell.length_a   1.000
_cell.length_b   1.000
_cell.length_c   1.000
_cell.angle_alpha   90.00
_cell.angle_beta   90.00
_cell.angle_gamma   90.00
#
_symmetry.space_group_name_H-M   'P 1'
#
loop_
_entity.id
_entity.type
_entity.pdbx_description
1 polymer ?
#
loop_
_entity_poly.entity_id
_entity_poly.type
_entity_poly.pdbx_seq_one_letter_code
_entity_poly.pdbx_strand_id
1 'polypeptide(L)'
;MLIGAVGGLTAAPVHAEGAADAALARQHWVLNCMGCHTATGDGIPGKVPPLANSLGYFTHLPAGREYVMRVPGASNSALSDQDLADVLNWVLTTMNRDALPRDFKPYTAAEVAAHRRPALSDVATVRAGLVRALQARGIDGVTDRY
;
A
#
# COMPACT_ATOMS: atom_id res chain seq x y z
N MET A 1 -32.11 -52.16 -7.78
CA MET A 1 -31.29 -51.25 -8.59
C MET A 1 -32.07 -49.97 -8.80
N LEU A 2 -31.64 -48.85 -8.22
CA LEU A 2 -31.88 -47.47 -8.66
C LEU A 2 -30.87 -46.60 -7.91
N ILE A 3 -30.01 -45.94 -8.70
CA ILE A 3 -28.79 -45.24 -8.31
C ILE A 3 -29.07 -43.73 -8.28
N GLY A 4 -28.54 -43.04 -7.29
CA GLY A 4 -27.97 -41.69 -7.40
C GLY A 4 -28.94 -40.51 -7.33
N ALA A 5 -28.56 -39.32 -6.86
CA ALA A 5 -27.24 -38.81 -6.49
C ALA A 5 -27.44 -37.69 -5.46
N VAL A 6 -26.58 -37.63 -4.43
CA VAL A 6 -26.54 -36.52 -3.47
C VAL A 6 -25.52 -35.52 -3.99
N GLY A 7 -25.99 -34.40 -4.56
CA GLY A 7 -25.13 -33.30 -5.00
C GLY A 7 -24.62 -32.52 -3.80
N GLY A 8 -23.34 -32.69 -3.46
CA GLY A 8 -22.66 -31.88 -2.46
C GLY A 8 -22.15 -30.57 -3.06
N LEU A 9 -22.61 -29.43 -2.53
CA LEU A 9 -21.96 -28.14 -2.77
C LEU A 9 -20.64 -28.11 -1.97
N THR A 10 -19.50 -28.18 -2.65
CA THR A 10 -18.19 -27.89 -2.06
C THR A 10 -17.99 -26.38 -2.03
N ALA A 11 -18.02 -25.78 -0.84
CA ALA A 11 -17.55 -24.41 -0.64
C ALA A 11 -16.02 -24.37 -0.81
N ALA A 12 -15.52 -23.56 -1.73
CA ALA A 12 -14.09 -23.29 -1.85
C ALA A 12 -13.58 -22.56 -0.57
N PRO A 13 -12.35 -22.83 -0.11
CA PRO A 13 -11.84 -22.23 1.11
C PRO A 13 -11.35 -20.81 0.82
N VAL A 14 -12.11 -19.82 1.29
CA VAL A 14 -11.82 -18.36 1.22
C VAL A 14 -10.41 -17.95 1.71
N HIS A 15 -9.70 -18.85 2.42
CA HIS A 15 -8.33 -18.65 2.89
C HIS A 15 -7.25 -18.91 1.81
N ALA A 16 -7.54 -19.70 0.78
CA ALA A 16 -6.56 -20.03 -0.25
C ALA A 16 -6.37 -18.88 -1.24
N GLU A 17 -7.45 -18.20 -1.64
CA GLU A 17 -7.37 -17.01 -2.50
C GLU A 17 -6.56 -15.89 -1.83
N GLY A 18 -6.88 -15.53 -0.57
CA GLY A 18 -6.17 -14.45 0.13
C GLY A 18 -4.67 -14.72 0.37
N ALA A 19 -4.26 -15.98 0.52
CA ALA A 19 -2.85 -16.35 0.65
C ALA A 19 -2.10 -16.23 -0.69
N ALA A 20 -2.74 -16.60 -1.80
CA ALA A 20 -2.19 -16.43 -3.15
C ALA A 20 -2.05 -14.95 -3.51
N ASP A 21 -3.05 -14.13 -3.19
CA ASP A 21 -3.03 -12.68 -3.41
C ASP A 21 -1.90 -12.01 -2.62
N ALA A 22 -1.72 -12.38 -1.35
CA ALA A 22 -0.63 -11.87 -0.53
C ALA A 22 0.76 -12.30 -1.06
N ALA A 23 0.88 -13.51 -1.61
CA ALA A 23 2.13 -13.97 -2.21
C ALA A 23 2.46 -13.20 -3.49
N LEU A 24 1.47 -12.92 -4.35
CA LEU A 24 1.63 -12.12 -5.55
C LEU A 24 1.97 -10.66 -5.21
N ALA A 25 1.26 -10.05 -4.25
CA ALA A 25 1.57 -8.71 -3.77
C ALA A 25 3.01 -8.59 -3.24
N ARG A 26 3.48 -9.61 -2.51
CA ARG A 26 4.89 -9.69 -2.08
C ARG A 26 5.85 -9.80 -3.27
N GLN A 27 5.53 -10.56 -4.31
CA GLN A 27 6.34 -10.61 -5.52
C GLN A 27 6.41 -9.24 -6.20
N HIS A 28 5.29 -8.53 -6.30
CA HIS A 28 5.26 -7.17 -6.82
C HIS A 28 6.11 -6.22 -5.98
N TRP A 29 6.10 -6.33 -4.65
CA TRP A 29 7.01 -5.59 -3.77
C TRP A 29 8.47 -5.85 -4.13
N VAL A 30 8.87 -7.13 -4.21
CA VAL A 30 10.25 -7.54 -4.52
C VAL A 30 10.71 -6.99 -5.87
N LEU A 31 9.86 -7.08 -6.89
CA LEU A 31 10.22 -6.74 -8.27
C LEU A 31 10.16 -5.24 -8.55
N ASN A 32 9.30 -4.48 -7.87
CA ASN A 32 9.00 -3.10 -8.26
C ASN A 32 9.37 -2.05 -7.22
N CYS A 33 9.57 -2.42 -5.95
CA CYS A 33 9.69 -1.45 -4.85
C CYS A 33 10.92 -1.69 -3.99
N MET A 34 11.21 -2.95 -3.67
CA MET A 34 12.29 -3.38 -2.79
C MET A 34 13.67 -2.86 -3.24
N GLY A 35 13.91 -2.76 -4.54
CA GLY A 35 15.19 -2.29 -5.07
C GLY A 35 15.61 -0.91 -4.55
N CYS A 36 14.64 -0.04 -4.26
CA CYS A 36 14.88 1.26 -3.65
C CYS A 36 14.62 1.24 -2.14
N HIS A 37 13.49 0.68 -1.72
CA HIS A 37 13.02 0.77 -0.34
C HIS A 37 13.55 -0.32 0.59
N THR A 38 14.45 -1.17 0.10
CA THR A 38 15.02 -2.36 0.76
C THR A 38 14.00 -3.48 1.02
N ALA A 39 14.47 -4.66 1.44
CA ALA A 39 13.60 -5.82 1.69
C ALA A 39 12.60 -5.57 2.82
N THR A 40 13.02 -4.84 3.84
CA THR A 40 12.28 -4.53 5.06
C THR A 40 11.46 -3.25 4.96
N GLY A 41 11.65 -2.46 3.91
CA GLY A 41 10.94 -1.19 3.73
C GLY A 41 11.56 -0.02 4.51
N ASP A 42 12.76 -0.19 5.08
CA ASP A 42 13.46 0.86 5.85
C ASP A 42 14.00 2.00 4.95
N GLY A 43 14.09 1.77 3.64
CA GLY A 43 14.70 2.74 2.73
C GLY A 43 16.20 2.90 2.95
N ILE A 44 16.72 4.05 2.51
CA ILE A 44 18.14 4.41 2.61
C ILE A 44 18.21 5.81 3.19
N PRO A 45 18.80 6.00 4.38
CA PRO A 45 18.83 7.30 5.01
C PRO A 45 19.41 8.41 4.12
N GLY A 46 18.74 9.55 4.04
CA GLY A 46 19.09 10.69 3.19
C GLY A 46 18.87 10.50 1.69
N LYS A 47 18.38 9.33 1.23
CA LYS A 47 18.25 9.02 -0.20
C LYS A 47 16.89 8.46 -0.59
N VAL A 48 16.40 7.44 0.12
CA VAL A 48 15.12 6.78 -0.16
C VAL A 48 14.30 6.71 1.12
N PRO A 49 13.05 7.20 1.13
CA PRO A 49 12.27 7.24 2.36
C PRO A 49 11.88 5.85 2.87
N PRO A 50 11.77 5.66 4.20
CA PRO A 50 11.18 4.47 4.77
C PRO A 50 9.70 4.39 4.42
N LEU A 51 9.26 3.20 4.05
CA LEU A 51 7.85 2.84 3.93
C LEU A 51 7.37 2.09 5.16
N ALA A 52 8.21 1.26 5.77
CA ALA A 52 7.90 0.58 7.01
C ALA A 52 7.74 1.60 8.15
N ASN A 53 6.73 1.38 9.01
CA ASN A 53 6.41 2.21 10.18
C ASN A 53 6.27 3.72 9.87
N SER A 54 5.94 4.08 8.63
CA SER A 54 5.98 5.46 8.14
C SER A 54 4.85 5.71 7.14
N LEU A 55 4.73 4.87 6.11
CA LEU A 55 3.73 5.03 5.05
C LEU A 55 2.28 5.03 5.59
N GLY A 56 2.02 4.23 6.63
CA GLY A 56 0.70 4.10 7.24
C GLY A 56 0.13 5.42 7.74
N TYR A 57 0.96 6.31 8.28
CA TYR A 57 0.50 7.60 8.80
C TYR A 57 -0.11 8.50 7.73
N PHE A 58 0.39 8.46 6.49
CA PHE A 58 -0.20 9.24 5.41
C PHE A 58 -1.64 8.82 5.09
N THR A 59 -2.04 7.59 5.44
CA THR A 59 -3.41 7.10 5.19
C THR A 59 -4.46 7.70 6.15
N HIS A 60 -4.04 8.44 7.18
CA HIS A 60 -4.94 9.23 8.04
C HIS A 60 -5.49 10.49 7.36
N LEU A 61 -4.92 10.87 6.20
CA LEU A 61 -5.31 12.04 5.43
C LEU A 61 -5.81 11.61 4.04
N PRO A 62 -6.94 12.15 3.54
CA PRO A 62 -7.34 11.93 2.16
C PRO A 62 -6.24 12.32 1.15
N ALA A 63 -5.63 13.50 1.34
CA ALA A 63 -4.51 13.95 0.51
C ALA A 63 -3.24 13.08 0.69
N GLY A 64 -3.07 12.47 1.87
CA GLY A 64 -1.97 11.55 2.11
C GLY A 64 -2.19 10.21 1.41
N ARG A 65 -3.44 9.73 1.32
CA ARG A 65 -3.76 8.56 0.51
C ARG A 65 -3.42 8.77 -0.96
N GLU A 66 -3.78 9.92 -1.50
CA GLU A 66 -3.48 10.31 -2.87
C GLU A 66 -1.96 10.40 -3.10
N TYR A 67 -1.23 11.00 -2.16
CA TYR A 67 0.22 11.08 -2.21
C TYR A 67 0.89 9.71 -2.41
N VAL A 68 0.47 8.67 -1.66
CA VAL A 68 1.02 7.31 -1.79
C VAL A 68 0.90 6.80 -3.24
N MET A 69 -0.24 7.00 -3.89
CA MET A 69 -0.49 6.53 -5.26
C MET A 69 0.26 7.37 -6.31
N ARG A 70 0.59 8.62 -6.00
CA ARG A 70 1.18 9.59 -6.94
C ARG A 70 2.70 9.76 -6.81
N VAL A 71 3.36 9.13 -5.84
CA VAL A 71 4.83 9.04 -5.82
C VAL A 71 5.29 8.45 -7.17
N PRO A 72 6.30 9.03 -7.86
CA PRO A 72 6.67 8.63 -9.22
C PRO A 72 6.88 7.13 -9.42
N GLY A 73 7.50 6.44 -8.46
CA GLY A 73 7.69 4.99 -8.51
C GLY A 73 6.37 4.20 -8.54
N ALA A 74 5.38 4.60 -7.75
CA ALA A 74 4.05 3.98 -7.75
C ALA A 74 3.25 4.39 -8.99
N SER A 75 3.14 5.70 -9.22
CA SER A 75 2.36 6.30 -10.30
C SER A 75 2.74 5.75 -11.68
N ASN A 76 4.05 5.68 -11.95
CA ASN A 76 4.60 5.26 -13.25
C ASN A 76 4.96 3.78 -13.32
N SER A 77 4.67 2.99 -12.29
CA SER A 77 4.91 1.54 -12.32
C SER A 77 4.16 0.88 -13.48
N ALA A 78 4.72 -0.20 -14.02
CA ALA A 78 4.07 -1.03 -15.03
C ALA A 78 2.94 -1.90 -14.45
N LEU A 79 2.73 -1.86 -13.14
CA LEU A 79 1.66 -2.59 -12.46
C LEU A 79 0.29 -2.11 -12.92
N SER A 80 -0.65 -3.05 -13.03
CA SER A 80 -2.07 -2.73 -13.17
C SER A 80 -2.55 -1.98 -11.94
N ASP A 81 -3.71 -1.32 -12.03
CA ASP A 81 -4.27 -0.60 -10.88
C ASP A 81 -4.65 -1.55 -9.74
N GLN A 82 -5.02 -2.80 -10.06
CA GLN A 82 -5.27 -3.86 -9.10
C GLN A 82 -3.96 -4.28 -8.40
N ASP A 83 -2.93 -4.64 -9.17
CA ASP A 83 -1.65 -5.08 -8.59
C ASP A 83 -0.99 -3.99 -7.74
N LEU A 84 -1.14 -2.72 -8.15
CA LEU A 84 -0.67 -1.58 -7.38
C LEU A 84 -1.46 -1.42 -6.07
N ALA A 85 -2.80 -1.55 -6.10
CA ALA A 85 -3.60 -1.53 -4.88
C ALA A 85 -3.18 -2.66 -3.92
N ASP A 86 -2.97 -3.86 -4.44
CA ASP A 86 -2.63 -5.05 -3.65
C ASP A 86 -1.24 -4.93 -3.02
N VAL A 87 -0.22 -4.47 -3.75
CA VAL A 87 1.12 -4.26 -3.16
C VAL A 87 1.11 -3.13 -2.12
N LEU A 88 0.35 -2.04 -2.34
CA LEU A 88 0.21 -0.97 -1.34
C LEU A 88 -0.46 -1.49 -0.07
N ASN A 89 -1.55 -2.24 -0.20
CA ASN A 89 -2.24 -2.86 0.92
C ASN A 89 -1.35 -3.86 1.65
N TRP A 90 -0.57 -4.65 0.93
CA TRP A 90 0.39 -5.59 1.51
C TRP A 90 1.46 -4.86 2.33
N VAL A 91 2.10 -3.81 1.80
CA VAL A 91 3.07 -2.99 2.55
C VAL A 91 2.43 -2.37 3.80
N LEU A 92 1.22 -1.85 3.68
CA LEU A 92 0.51 -1.21 4.78
C LEU A 92 0.15 -2.19 5.90
N THR A 93 -0.32 -3.37 5.55
CA THR A 93 -0.78 -4.37 6.53
C THR A 93 0.34 -5.28 7.06
N THR A 94 1.52 -5.29 6.44
CA THR A 94 2.67 -6.09 6.92
C THR A 94 3.75 -5.27 7.60
N MET A 95 3.94 -4.00 7.21
CA MET A 95 5.04 -3.16 7.68
C MET A 95 4.59 -1.88 8.41
N ASN A 96 3.29 -1.60 8.48
CA ASN A 96 2.78 -0.32 9.01
C ASN A 96 1.61 -0.47 10.00
N ARG A 97 1.35 -1.66 10.55
CA ARG A 97 0.14 -1.92 11.36
C ARG A 97 -0.11 -0.89 12.46
N ASP A 98 0.94 -0.50 13.17
CA ASP A 98 0.84 0.46 14.29
C ASP A 98 0.66 1.92 13.82
N ALA A 99 0.96 2.21 12.56
CA ALA A 99 0.80 3.52 11.94
C ALA A 99 -0.56 3.72 11.27
N LEU A 100 -1.37 2.67 11.11
CA LEU A 100 -2.66 2.74 10.42
C LEU A 100 -3.74 3.44 11.27
N PRO A 101 -4.68 4.18 10.65
CA PRO A 101 -5.87 4.64 11.34
C PRO A 101 -6.74 3.44 11.75
N ARG A 102 -7.49 3.57 12.86
CA ARG A 102 -8.34 2.48 13.38
C ARG A 102 -9.39 2.02 12.37
N ASP A 103 -9.86 2.93 11.52
CA ASP A 103 -10.83 2.72 10.46
C ASP A 103 -10.16 2.62 9.07
N PHE A 104 -8.92 2.12 9.03
CA PHE A 104 -8.18 1.95 7.78
C PHE A 104 -9.01 1.23 6.71
N LYS A 105 -9.08 1.89 5.55
CA LYS A 105 -9.69 1.35 4.34
C LYS A 105 -8.58 0.93 3.37
N PRO A 106 -8.54 -0.35 2.94
CA PRO A 106 -7.64 -0.78 1.88
C PRO A 106 -7.83 0.05 0.61
N TYR A 107 -6.75 0.28 -0.11
CA TYR A 107 -6.79 0.83 -1.47
C TYR A 107 -7.56 -0.11 -2.39
N THR A 108 -8.25 0.47 -3.37
CA THR A 108 -8.97 -0.29 -4.41
C THR A 108 -8.38 0.04 -5.78
N ALA A 109 -8.52 -0.88 -6.74
CA ALA A 109 -8.13 -0.62 -8.12
C ALA A 109 -8.81 0.63 -8.70
N ALA A 110 -10.08 0.86 -8.36
CA ALA A 110 -10.83 2.04 -8.81
C ALA A 110 -10.25 3.35 -8.25
N GLU A 111 -9.88 3.37 -6.96
CA GLU A 111 -9.21 4.51 -6.33
C GLU A 111 -7.85 4.77 -7.00
N VAL A 112 -7.06 3.72 -7.21
CA VAL A 112 -5.76 3.81 -7.88
C VAL A 112 -5.91 4.34 -9.30
N ALA A 113 -6.82 3.78 -10.09
CA ALA A 113 -7.08 4.20 -11.47
C ALA A 113 -7.45 5.69 -11.56
N ALA A 114 -8.28 6.16 -10.63
CA ALA A 114 -8.76 7.54 -10.60
C ALA A 114 -7.68 8.56 -10.19
N HIS A 115 -6.71 8.17 -9.36
CA HIS A 115 -5.86 9.13 -8.65
C HIS A 115 -4.36 8.96 -8.87
N ARG A 116 -3.86 7.81 -9.31
CA ARG A 116 -2.40 7.57 -9.39
C ARG A 116 -1.69 8.51 -10.36
N ARG A 117 -2.39 9.14 -11.31
CA ARG A 117 -1.80 10.02 -12.34
C ARG A 117 -2.40 11.44 -12.29
N PRO A 118 -1.62 12.47 -12.64
CA PRO A 118 -0.20 12.42 -12.98
C PRO A 118 0.69 12.24 -11.74
N ALA A 119 1.89 11.69 -11.94
CA ALA A 119 2.91 11.58 -10.90
C ALA A 119 3.22 12.97 -10.30
N LEU A 120 3.55 13.00 -9.01
CA LEU A 120 4.03 14.22 -8.36
C LEU A 120 5.38 14.64 -8.93
N SER A 121 5.50 15.90 -9.35
CA SER A 121 6.76 16.50 -9.78
C SER A 121 7.65 16.92 -8.60
N ASP A 122 7.04 17.39 -7.51
CA ASP A 122 7.73 17.77 -6.28
C ASP A 122 7.22 16.95 -5.08
N VAL A 123 7.74 15.74 -4.96
CA VAL A 123 7.38 14.80 -3.88
C VAL A 123 7.77 15.35 -2.51
N ALA A 124 8.91 16.03 -2.42
CA ALA A 124 9.45 16.51 -1.15
C ALA A 124 8.56 17.60 -0.54
N THR A 125 8.13 18.58 -1.34
CA THR A 125 7.25 19.66 -0.88
C THR A 125 5.88 19.12 -0.46
N VAL A 126 5.29 18.22 -1.25
CA VAL A 126 3.99 17.61 -0.91
C VAL A 126 4.11 16.79 0.38
N ARG A 127 5.15 15.97 0.51
CA ARG A 127 5.41 15.18 1.72
C ARG A 127 5.52 16.09 2.94
N ALA A 128 6.33 17.16 2.87
CA ALA A 128 6.52 18.07 3.98
C ALA A 128 5.20 18.75 4.41
N GLY A 129 4.33 19.10 3.45
CA GLY A 129 2.98 19.60 3.74
C GLY A 129 2.11 18.59 4.48
N LEU A 130 2.14 17.33 4.05
CA LEU A 130 1.38 16.25 4.68
C LEU A 130 1.89 15.94 6.10
N VAL A 131 3.21 15.93 6.31
CA VAL A 131 3.79 15.72 7.64
C VAL A 131 3.34 16.83 8.61
N ARG A 132 3.38 18.10 8.20
CA ARG A 132 2.84 19.20 9.02
C ARG A 132 1.34 19.02 9.32
N ALA A 133 0.56 18.55 8.34
CA ALA A 133 -0.87 18.31 8.53
C ALA A 133 -1.15 17.14 9.50
N LEU A 134 -0.28 16.11 9.52
CA LEU A 134 -0.34 15.01 10.48
C LEU A 134 0.03 15.48 11.90
N GLN A 135 1.12 16.22 12.04
CA GLN A 135 1.57 16.78 13.33
C GLN A 135 0.51 17.73 13.92
N ALA A 136 -0.15 18.55 13.10
CA ALA A 136 -1.25 19.41 13.54
C ALA A 136 -2.47 18.62 14.09
N ARG A 137 -2.55 17.31 13.84
CA ARG A 137 -3.55 16.38 14.36
C ARG A 137 -3.02 15.51 15.51
N GLY A 138 -1.82 15.76 16.01
CA GLY A 138 -1.16 14.98 17.06
C GLY A 138 -0.59 13.64 16.56
N ILE A 139 -0.34 13.50 15.25
CA ILE A 139 0.27 12.32 14.66
C ILE A 139 1.74 12.64 14.34
N ASP A 140 2.63 12.39 15.31
CA ASP A 140 4.04 12.79 15.26
C ASP A 140 5.00 11.65 14.87
N GLY A 141 4.47 10.48 14.49
CA GLY A 141 5.26 9.29 14.16
C GLY A 141 5.99 9.34 12.81
N VAL A 142 5.76 10.37 11.99
CA VAL A 142 6.47 10.57 10.71
C VAL A 142 7.57 11.60 10.88
N THR A 143 8.80 11.22 10.56
CA THR A 143 9.94 12.14 10.58
C THR A 143 9.93 13.10 9.37
N ASP A 144 10.30 14.35 9.62
CA ASP A 144 10.43 15.36 8.55
C ASP A 144 11.52 14.98 7.54
N ARG A 145 12.60 14.36 8.02
CA ARG A 145 13.72 13.87 7.22
C ARG A 145 13.78 12.36 7.27
N TYR A 146 14.25 11.77 6.19
CA TYR A 146 14.58 10.36 6.06
C TYR A 146 15.99 10.24 5.52
#